data_AF-A0A3D3UBB6-F1
#
_entry.id   AF-A0A3D3UBB6-F1
#
_cell.length_a   1.000
_cell.length_b   1.000
_cell.length_c   1.000
_cell.angle_alpha   90.00
_cell.angle_beta   90.00
_cell.angle_gamma   90.00
#
_symmetry.space_group_name_H-M   'P 1'
#
loop_
_entity.id
_entity.type
_entity.pdbx_description
1 polymer ?
#
loop_
_entity_poly.entity_id
_entity_poly.type
_entity_poly.pdbx_seq_one_letter_code
_entity_poly.pdbx_strand_id
1 'polypeptide(L)'
;GSRQELLRAALRRDVKERLAEILASGQLPFKARIQQLLRTMMGQDEAIRLSTLLVLDAQEKLPVAPLREQWISGFKHDMANGKIRKDVDLDALLALVTALSYGYVVFRQSMSDEFDIPAADLDFRVDAILGEMLARFEQPEAPGGEQE
;
A
#
# COMPACT_ATOMS: atom_id res chain seq x y z
N GLY A 1 10.78 -4.24 -30.70
CA GLY A 1 11.57 -3.78 -29.54
C GLY A 1 11.24 -2.34 -29.24
N SER A 2 10.03 -2.05 -28.75
CA SER A 2 9.68 -0.71 -28.25
C SER A 2 10.18 -0.53 -26.82
N ARG A 3 10.35 0.72 -26.38
CA ARG A 3 10.64 1.05 -24.97
C ARG A 3 9.65 0.35 -24.03
N GLN A 4 8.36 0.31 -24.39
CA GLN A 4 7.31 -0.36 -23.63
C GLN A 4 7.56 -1.87 -23.51
N GLU A 5 7.93 -2.55 -24.60
CA GLU A 5 8.24 -3.99 -24.57
C GLU A 5 9.40 -4.29 -23.61
N LEU A 6 10.41 -3.42 -23.57
CA LEU A 6 11.53 -3.54 -22.66
C LEU A 6 11.11 -3.33 -21.20
N LEU A 7 10.32 -2.28 -20.91
CA LEU A 7 9.79 -2.02 -19.56
C LEU A 7 8.90 -3.17 -19.08
N ARG A 8 8.07 -3.75 -19.95
CA ARG A 8 7.26 -4.94 -19.62
C ARG A 8 8.13 -6.15 -19.33
N ALA A 9 9.16 -6.40 -20.14
CA ALA A 9 10.06 -7.53 -19.93
C ALA A 9 10.81 -7.41 -18.60
N ALA A 10 11.30 -6.21 -18.28
CA ALA A 10 11.92 -5.90 -16.99
C ALA A 10 10.94 -6.09 -15.83
N LEU A 11 9.72 -5.55 -15.96
CA LEU A 11 8.70 -5.69 -14.91
C LEU A 11 8.32 -7.16 -14.69
N ARG A 12 8.13 -7.96 -15.75
CA ARG A 12 7.65 -9.36 -15.64
C ARG A 12 8.58 -10.31 -14.89
N ARG A 13 9.88 -10.01 -14.83
CA ARG A 13 10.90 -10.93 -14.30
C ARG A 13 10.60 -11.41 -12.88
N ASP A 14 10.16 -10.50 -12.00
CA ASP A 14 9.99 -10.82 -10.57
C ASP A 14 8.57 -10.49 -10.04
N VAL A 15 7.56 -10.34 -10.92
CA VAL A 15 6.18 -10.01 -10.50
C VAL A 15 5.65 -11.02 -9.49
N LYS A 16 5.89 -12.32 -9.72
CA LYS A 16 5.36 -13.39 -8.86
C LYS A 16 5.92 -13.29 -7.44
N GLU A 17 7.21 -13.06 -7.32
CA GLU A 17 7.89 -12.91 -6.03
C GLU A 17 7.39 -11.66 -5.29
N ARG A 18 7.29 -10.53 -5.99
CA ARG A 18 6.77 -9.28 -5.43
C ARG A 18 5.33 -9.40 -4.93
N LEU A 19 4.46 -10.07 -5.69
CA LEU A 19 3.09 -10.32 -5.26
C LEU A 19 3.03 -11.29 -4.07
N ALA A 20 3.93 -12.28 -4.01
CA ALA A 20 4.01 -13.20 -2.87
C ALA A 20 4.40 -12.48 -1.58
N GLU A 21 5.34 -11.53 -1.63
CA GLU A 21 5.70 -10.68 -0.49
C GLU A 21 4.53 -9.85 0.02
N ILE A 22 3.74 -9.26 -0.87
CA ILE A 22 2.54 -8.50 -0.49
C ILE A 22 1.52 -9.44 0.18
N LEU A 23 1.29 -10.63 -0.39
CA LEU A 23 0.35 -11.60 0.15
C LEU A 23 0.79 -12.16 1.52
N ALA A 24 2.09 -12.27 1.79
CA ALA A 24 2.62 -12.72 3.07
C ALA A 24 2.17 -11.83 4.24
N SER A 25 1.84 -10.56 3.97
CA SER A 25 1.31 -9.63 4.99
C SER A 25 -0.16 -9.88 5.37
N GLY A 26 -0.87 -10.78 4.67
CA GLY A 26 -2.32 -10.98 4.81
C GLY A 26 -2.78 -11.36 6.23
N GLN A 27 -1.90 -11.95 7.05
CA GLN A 27 -2.18 -12.35 8.43
C GLN A 27 -1.97 -11.23 9.46
N LEU A 28 -1.40 -10.09 9.05
CA LEU A 28 -1.15 -8.96 9.95
C LEU A 28 -2.45 -8.23 10.29
N PRO A 29 -2.53 -7.58 11.48
CA PRO A 29 -3.59 -6.64 11.80
C PRO A 29 -3.73 -5.54 10.74
N PHE A 30 -4.93 -4.99 10.58
CA PHE A 30 -5.27 -4.00 9.54
C PHE A 30 -4.19 -2.92 9.31
N LYS A 31 -3.84 -2.16 10.36
CA LYS A 31 -2.81 -1.13 10.30
C LYS A 31 -1.44 -1.68 9.88
N ALA A 32 -1.00 -2.74 10.55
CA ALA A 32 0.30 -3.36 10.29
C ALA A 32 0.40 -3.92 8.86
N ARG A 33 -0.70 -4.45 8.31
CA ARG A 33 -0.78 -4.96 6.95
C ARG A 33 -0.56 -3.85 5.91
N ILE A 34 -1.16 -2.68 6.11
CA ILE A 34 -0.97 -1.53 5.21
C ILE A 34 0.43 -0.92 5.36
N GLN A 35 0.92 -0.77 6.58
CA GLN A 35 2.30 -0.31 6.81
C GLN A 35 3.33 -1.28 6.19
N GLN A 36 3.08 -2.58 6.27
CA GLN A 36 3.92 -3.58 5.62
C GLN A 36 3.86 -3.46 4.09
N LEU A 37 2.68 -3.21 3.50
CA LEU A 37 2.56 -2.93 2.07
C LEU A 37 3.45 -1.76 1.65
N LEU A 38 3.41 -0.63 2.38
CA LEU A 38 4.24 0.53 2.07
C LEU A 38 5.73 0.17 2.10
N ARG A 39 6.18 -0.53 3.14
CA ARG A 39 7.57 -1.00 3.24
C ARG A 39 7.98 -1.92 2.12
N THR A 40 7.12 -2.88 1.76
CA THR A 40 7.36 -3.78 0.62
C THR A 40 7.45 -3.00 -0.69
N MET A 41 6.59 -2.00 -0.92
CA MET A 41 6.64 -1.17 -2.12
C MET A 41 7.90 -0.29 -2.18
N MET A 42 8.38 0.22 -1.05
CA MET A 42 9.67 0.93 -0.98
C MET A 42 10.86 0.01 -1.30
N GLY A 43 10.82 -1.26 -0.87
CA GLY A 43 11.82 -2.27 -1.26
C GLY A 43 11.74 -2.69 -2.73
N GLN A 44 10.67 -2.32 -3.44
CA GLN A 44 10.42 -2.64 -4.84
C GLN A 44 10.36 -1.37 -5.71
N ASP A 45 11.10 -0.34 -5.35
CA ASP A 45 11.03 1.01 -5.92
C ASP A 45 11.13 1.04 -7.45
N GLU A 46 12.06 0.27 -8.03
CA GLU A 46 12.25 0.16 -9.48
C GLU A 46 10.96 -0.35 -10.15
N ALA A 47 10.37 -1.41 -9.62
CA ALA A 47 9.14 -2.00 -10.16
C ALA A 47 7.95 -1.03 -10.09
N ILE A 48 7.86 -0.24 -9.00
CA ILE A 48 6.82 0.79 -8.84
C ILE A 48 7.02 1.94 -9.84
N ARG A 49 8.25 2.41 -10.03
CA ARG A 49 8.57 3.45 -11.03
C ARG A 49 8.26 2.98 -12.45
N LEU A 50 8.67 1.76 -12.82
CA LEU A 50 8.36 1.15 -14.12
C LEU A 50 6.86 1.03 -14.35
N SER A 51 6.12 0.54 -13.35
CA SER A 51 4.66 0.43 -13.41
C SER A 51 4.00 1.79 -13.59
N THR A 52 4.47 2.81 -12.86
CA THR A 52 3.98 4.19 -12.95
C THR A 52 4.21 4.77 -14.35
N LEU A 53 5.41 4.57 -14.92
CA LEU A 53 5.70 5.02 -16.29
C LEU A 53 4.77 4.37 -17.31
N LEU A 54 4.51 3.06 -17.18
CA LEU A 54 3.62 2.34 -18.10
C LEU A 54 2.16 2.81 -17.98
N VAL A 55 1.69 3.15 -16.77
CA VAL A 55 0.35 3.72 -16.55
C VAL A 55 0.24 5.13 -17.15
N LEU A 56 1.26 5.97 -16.96
CA LEU A 56 1.28 7.35 -17.47
C LEU A 56 1.41 7.44 -18.98
N ASP A 57 1.97 6.42 -19.64
CA ASP A 57 2.11 6.37 -21.10
C ASP A 57 0.77 6.18 -21.84
N ALA A 58 -0.36 6.24 -21.13
CA ALA A 58 -1.77 6.30 -21.57
C ALA A 58 -2.26 5.20 -22.55
N GLN A 59 -1.40 4.27 -22.95
CA GLN A 59 -1.71 3.19 -23.88
C GLN A 59 -1.91 1.84 -23.19
N GLU A 60 -1.73 1.75 -21.86
CA GLU A 60 -1.80 0.48 -21.14
C GLU A 60 -2.77 0.45 -19.98
N LYS A 61 -3.56 -0.63 -19.96
CA LYS A 61 -4.43 -1.00 -18.85
C LYS A 61 -3.67 -1.93 -17.90
N LEU A 62 -2.64 -1.41 -17.23
CA LEU A 62 -2.03 -2.15 -16.12
C LEU A 62 -2.90 -2.02 -14.86
N PRO A 63 -3.22 -3.14 -14.18
CA PRO A 63 -3.92 -3.07 -12.91
C PRO A 63 -2.99 -2.46 -11.85
N VAL A 64 -3.34 -1.26 -11.37
CA VAL A 64 -2.62 -0.55 -10.30
C VAL A 64 -2.76 -1.27 -8.95
N ALA A 65 -3.88 -1.99 -8.75
CA ALA A 65 -4.13 -2.83 -7.58
C ALA A 65 -4.39 -4.29 -8.01
N PRO A 66 -3.35 -5.05 -8.40
CA PRO A 66 -3.50 -6.40 -8.95
C PRO A 66 -4.09 -7.40 -7.93
N LEU A 67 -3.98 -7.10 -6.63
CA LEU A 67 -4.52 -7.92 -5.54
C LEU A 67 -5.81 -7.34 -4.93
N ARG A 68 -6.56 -6.53 -5.70
CA ARG A 68 -7.75 -5.82 -5.19
C ARG A 68 -8.71 -6.75 -4.47
N GLU A 69 -9.05 -7.88 -5.06
CA GLU A 69 -10.03 -8.81 -4.49
C GLU A 69 -9.58 -9.35 -3.12
N GLN A 70 -8.28 -9.67 -3.00
CA GLN A 70 -7.70 -10.16 -1.74
C GLN A 70 -7.72 -9.06 -0.67
N TRP A 71 -7.35 -7.82 -1.02
CA TRP A 71 -7.40 -6.69 -0.10
C TRP A 71 -8.81 -6.37 0.38
N ILE A 72 -9.78 -6.29 -0.53
CA ILE A 72 -11.18 -6.03 -0.20
C ILE A 72 -11.75 -7.16 0.66
N SER A 73 -11.43 -8.42 0.36
CA SER A 73 -11.84 -9.56 1.20
C SER A 73 -11.29 -9.44 2.62
N GLY A 74 -10.01 -9.10 2.77
CA GLY A 74 -9.37 -8.86 4.06
C GLY A 74 -10.04 -7.71 4.85
N PHE A 75 -10.31 -6.59 4.19
CA PHE A 75 -11.01 -5.46 4.83
C PHE A 75 -12.44 -5.80 5.25
N LYS A 76 -13.19 -6.56 4.42
CA LYS A 76 -14.53 -7.03 4.79
C LYS A 76 -14.50 -7.93 6.01
N HIS A 77 -13.52 -8.84 6.08
CA HIS A 77 -13.32 -9.68 7.25
C HIS A 77 -13.00 -8.85 8.51
N ASP A 78 -12.11 -7.87 8.41
CA ASP A 78 -11.76 -7.01 9.54
C ASP A 78 -12.94 -6.14 10.00
N MET A 79 -13.74 -5.62 9.07
CA MET A 79 -14.98 -4.90 9.37
C MET A 79 -16.04 -5.79 10.03
N ALA A 80 -16.20 -7.03 9.56
CA ALA A 80 -17.14 -7.99 10.15
C ALA A 80 -16.77 -8.37 11.59
N ASN A 81 -15.48 -8.42 11.90
CA ASN A 81 -14.96 -8.70 13.24
C ASN A 81 -14.79 -7.45 14.12
N GLY A 82 -15.34 -6.30 13.70
CA GLY A 82 -15.29 -5.07 14.48
C GLY A 82 -13.91 -4.39 14.54
N LYS A 83 -12.92 -4.83 13.75
CA LYS A 83 -11.58 -4.23 13.71
C LYS A 83 -11.56 -2.93 12.90
N ILE A 84 -12.44 -2.81 11.90
CA ILE A 84 -12.64 -1.60 11.10
C ILE A 84 -14.06 -1.08 11.33
N ARG A 85 -14.24 0.24 11.35
CA ARG A 85 -15.56 0.86 11.47
C ARG A 85 -16.45 0.50 10.28
N LYS A 86 -17.75 0.31 10.53
CA LYS A 86 -18.70 -0.18 9.50
C LYS A 86 -19.07 0.85 8.43
N ASP A 87 -18.77 2.12 8.68
CA ASP A 87 -19.03 3.25 7.77
C ASP A 87 -17.87 3.53 6.80
N VAL A 88 -16.78 2.77 6.88
CA VAL A 88 -15.61 2.96 6.02
C VAL A 88 -15.91 2.42 4.62
N ASP A 89 -15.76 3.28 3.61
CA ASP A 89 -15.74 2.86 2.20
C ASP A 89 -14.42 2.11 1.91
N LEU A 90 -14.52 0.79 1.77
CA LEU A 90 -13.36 -0.09 1.60
C LEU A 90 -12.69 0.07 0.23
N ASP A 91 -13.43 0.44 -0.80
CA ASP A 91 -12.88 0.68 -2.14
C ASP A 91 -12.12 2.01 -2.16
N ALA A 92 -12.69 3.05 -1.56
CA ALA A 92 -12.01 4.34 -1.39
C ALA A 92 -10.75 4.20 -0.52
N LEU A 93 -10.81 3.41 0.56
CA LEU A 93 -9.67 3.13 1.42
C LEU A 93 -8.54 2.42 0.65
N LEU A 94 -8.87 1.39 -0.14
CA LEU A 94 -7.86 0.72 -0.98
C LEU A 94 -7.26 1.67 -2.01
N ALA A 95 -8.08 2.49 -2.66
CA ALA A 95 -7.61 3.47 -3.63
C ALA A 95 -6.66 4.49 -2.98
N LEU A 96 -7.01 5.01 -1.80
CA LEU A 96 -6.17 5.93 -1.03
C LEU A 96 -4.83 5.30 -0.67
N VAL A 97 -4.85 4.10 -0.08
CA VAL A 97 -3.62 3.38 0.32
C VAL A 97 -2.73 3.10 -0.88
N THR A 98 -3.33 2.69 -2.01
CA THR A 98 -2.60 2.43 -3.25
C THR A 98 -1.96 3.72 -3.78
N ALA A 99 -2.73 4.80 -3.89
CA ALA A 99 -2.24 6.08 -4.38
C ALA A 99 -1.13 6.66 -3.49
N LEU A 100 -1.30 6.60 -2.16
CA LEU A 100 -0.29 7.04 -1.19
C LEU A 100 1.01 6.23 -1.37
N SER A 101 0.91 4.91 -1.49
CA SER A 101 2.10 4.05 -1.58
C SER A 101 2.86 4.26 -2.90
N TYR A 102 2.15 4.33 -4.03
CA TYR A 102 2.76 4.66 -5.33
C TYR A 102 3.39 6.06 -5.30
N GLY A 103 2.63 7.06 -4.85
CA GLY A 103 3.07 8.46 -4.81
C GLY A 103 4.30 8.63 -3.92
N TYR A 104 4.28 8.06 -2.72
CA TYR A 104 5.40 8.16 -1.81
C TYR A 104 6.65 7.52 -2.41
N VAL A 105 6.58 6.30 -2.93
CA VAL A 105 7.75 5.64 -3.55
C VAL A 105 8.31 6.43 -4.73
N VAL A 106 7.44 7.00 -5.58
CA VAL A 106 7.86 7.80 -6.74
C VAL A 106 8.56 9.09 -6.32
N PHE A 107 8.02 9.81 -5.33
CA PHE A 107 8.53 11.10 -4.89
C PHE A 107 9.53 11.03 -3.72
N ARG A 108 9.75 9.86 -3.12
CA ARG A 108 10.54 9.66 -1.90
C ARG A 108 11.88 10.38 -1.91
N GLN A 109 12.68 10.15 -2.97
CA GLN A 109 14.00 10.76 -3.07
C GLN A 109 13.91 12.29 -3.28
N SER A 110 13.01 12.75 -4.14
CA SER A 110 12.81 14.18 -4.37
C SER A 110 12.37 14.91 -3.10
N MET A 111 11.46 14.33 -2.31
CA MET A 111 11.04 14.89 -1.02
C MET A 111 12.18 14.86 0.01
N SER A 112 12.98 13.79 0.04
CA SER A 112 14.16 13.69 0.91
C SER A 112 15.15 14.83 0.61
N ASP A 113 15.46 15.05 -0.66
CA ASP A 113 16.38 16.09 -1.12
C ASP A 113 15.80 17.50 -0.88
N GLU A 114 14.52 17.70 -1.19
CA GLU A 114 13.83 18.99 -1.06
C GLU A 114 13.65 19.42 0.41
N PHE A 115 13.37 18.47 1.30
CA PHE A 115 13.14 18.74 2.72
C PHE A 115 14.41 18.71 3.56
N ASP A 116 15.55 18.33 2.98
CA ASP A 116 16.83 18.11 3.68
C ASP A 116 16.68 17.11 4.84
N ILE A 117 15.96 16.00 4.58
CA ILE A 117 15.72 14.92 5.53
C ILE A 117 16.22 13.62 4.91
N PRO A 118 17.09 12.83 5.58
CA PRO A 118 17.49 11.53 5.09
C PRO A 118 16.29 10.65 4.78
N ALA A 119 16.29 9.96 3.64
CA ALA A 119 15.12 9.23 3.17
C ALA A 119 14.63 8.15 4.17
N ALA A 120 15.55 7.51 4.90
CA ALA A 120 15.19 6.57 5.97
C ALA A 120 14.45 7.23 7.15
N ASP A 121 14.84 8.45 7.52
CA ASP A 121 14.16 9.22 8.57
C ASP A 121 12.79 9.69 8.09
N LEU A 122 12.67 10.07 6.81
CA LEU A 122 11.39 10.42 6.21
C LEU A 122 10.45 9.20 6.19
N ASP A 123 10.96 8.02 5.82
CA ASP A 123 10.17 6.77 5.82
C ASP A 123 9.61 6.46 7.21
N PHE A 124 10.44 6.59 8.25
CA PHE A 124 10.01 6.37 9.63
C PHE A 124 8.87 7.32 10.03
N ARG A 125 9.00 8.61 9.69
CA ARG A 125 7.99 9.63 10.00
C ARG A 125 6.69 9.39 9.21
N VAL A 126 6.80 9.00 7.94
CA VAL A 126 5.65 8.69 7.10
C VAL A 126 4.92 7.43 7.59
N ASP A 127 5.65 6.38 7.98
CA ASP A 127 5.05 5.17 8.56
C ASP A 127 4.28 5.47 9.86
N ALA A 128 4.83 6.35 10.70
CA ALA A 128 4.18 6.81 11.92
C ALA A 128 2.86 7.57 11.64
N ILE A 129 2.91 8.58 10.76
CA ILE A 129 1.72 9.37 10.37
C ILE A 129 0.66 8.47 9.71
N LEU A 130 1.08 7.59 8.80
CA LEU A 130 0.18 6.61 8.19
C LEU A 130 -0.48 5.74 9.27
N GLY A 131 0.29 5.29 10.26
CA GLY A 131 -0.22 4.53 11.37
C GLY A 131 -1.25 5.27 12.23
N GLU A 132 -1.10 6.57 12.43
CA GLU A 132 -2.08 7.40 13.14
C GLU A 132 -3.34 7.64 12.32
N MET A 133 -3.18 7.88 11.01
CA MET A 133 -4.31 8.01 10.09
C MET A 133 -5.14 6.72 10.05
N LEU A 134 -4.48 5.56 9.97
CA LEU A 134 -5.16 4.26 9.89
C LEU A 134 -5.93 3.92 11.17
N ALA A 135 -5.41 4.31 12.34
CA ALA A 135 -6.09 4.13 13.61
C ALA A 135 -7.47 4.83 13.65
N ARG A 136 -7.71 5.85 12.81
CA ARG A 136 -9.01 6.51 12.69
C ARG A 136 -10.07 5.65 11.99
N PHE A 137 -9.66 4.59 11.28
CA PHE A 137 -10.58 3.64 10.65
C PHE A 137 -10.85 2.42 11.53
N GLU A 138 -10.04 2.21 12.56
CA GLU A 138 -10.27 1.14 13.54
C GLU A 138 -11.46 1.50 14.44
N GLN A 139 -12.22 0.49 14.90
CA GLN A 139 -13.21 0.77 15.94
C GLN A 139 -12.49 1.03 17.24
N PRO A 140 -12.92 2.03 18.05
CA PRO A 140 -12.46 2.09 19.43
C PRO A 140 -12.80 0.76 20.10
N GLU A 141 -11.85 0.19 20.86
CA GLU A 141 -12.16 -0.97 21.70
C GLU A 141 -13.42 -0.64 22.50
N ALA A 142 -14.44 -1.49 22.38
CA ALA A 142 -15.57 -1.41 23.30
C ALA A 142 -14.96 -1.51 24.72
N PRO A 143 -15.25 -0.57 25.64
CA PRO A 143 -14.79 -0.72 27.01
C PRO A 143 -15.24 -2.09 27.48
N GLY A 144 -14.27 -2.92 27.87
CA GLY A 144 -14.49 -4.31 28.21
C GLY A 144 -15.70 -4.40 29.12
N GLY A 145 -16.71 -5.16 28.68
CA GLY A 145 -17.84 -5.45 29.53
C GLY A 145 -17.32 -6.15 30.78
N GLU A 146 -17.24 -5.40 31.87
CA GLU A 146 -17.24 -5.95 33.21
C GLU A 146 -18.53 -6.76 33.31
N GLN A 147 -18.40 -8.08 33.15
CA GLN A 147 -19.41 -9.04 33.56
C GLN A 147 -19.09 -9.38 35.02
N GLU A 148 -19.76 -8.70 35.96
CA GLU A 148 -20.16 -9.28 37.24
C GLU A 148 -21.63 -9.73 37.15
#